data_AF-A0A962EJ47-F1
#
_entry.id   AF-A0A962EJ47-F1
#
_cell.length_a   1.000
_cell.length_b   1.000
_cell.length_c   1.000
_cell.angle_alpha   90.00
_cell.angle_beta   90.00
_cell.angle_gamma   90.00
#
_symmetry.space_group_name_H-M   'P 1'
#
loop_
_entity.id
_entity.type
_entity.pdbx_description
1 polymer ?
#
loop_
_entity_poly.entity_id
_entity_poly.type
_entity_poly.pdbx_seq_one_letter_code
_entity_poly.pdbx_strand_id
1 'polypeptide(L)'
;TDLVRVCLTGLPRLQIDEPWLIETDPNATALTPFADLRAQGEPVCGRLRAEKLEFLFGELSDEVASAVVLPFGAAGFLGIGSADANRFHPGMGTVFLRQIAELIETALVAAAAR
;
A
#
# COMPACT_ATOMS: atom_id res chain seq x y z
N THR A 1 -6.88 13.85 -8.56
CA THR A 1 -7.61 12.75 -7.89
C THR A 1 -6.60 11.83 -7.27
N ASP A 2 -6.91 11.20 -6.14
CA ASP A 2 -5.98 10.23 -5.53
C ASP A 2 -6.15 8.85 -6.12
N LEU A 3 -5.05 8.14 -6.23
CA LEU A 3 -5.01 6.74 -6.58
C LEU A 3 -4.85 5.93 -5.31
N VAL A 4 -5.74 4.96 -5.10
CA VAL A 4 -5.69 4.06 -3.94
C VAL A 4 -5.45 2.64 -4.41
N ARG A 5 -4.54 1.94 -3.73
CA ARG A 5 -4.16 0.56 -4.02
C ARG A 5 -4.04 -0.22 -2.73
N VAL A 6 -4.72 -1.36 -2.65
CA VAL A 6 -4.57 -2.34 -1.58
C VAL A 6 -3.78 -3.50 -2.15
N CYS A 7 -2.56 -3.71 -1.65
CA CYS A 7 -1.75 -4.86 -2.00
C CYS A 7 -1.96 -5.95 -0.94
N LEU A 8 -2.59 -7.07 -1.32
CA LEU A 8 -2.71 -8.26 -0.49
C LEU A 8 -1.62 -9.26 -0.87
N THR A 9 -0.84 -9.67 0.13
CA THR A 9 0.29 -10.59 -0.05
C THR A 9 0.02 -11.98 0.52
N GLY A 10 -1.24 -12.33 0.83
CA GLY A 10 -1.56 -13.54 1.58
C GLY A 10 -3.05 -13.89 1.57
N LEU A 11 -3.49 -14.65 2.57
CA LEU A 11 -4.90 -14.96 2.78
C LEU A 11 -5.57 -13.87 3.65
N PRO A 12 -6.85 -13.52 3.37
CA PRO A 12 -7.72 -14.10 2.35
C PRO A 12 -7.38 -13.59 0.94
N ARG A 13 -7.53 -14.45 -0.08
CA ARG A 13 -7.56 -14.01 -1.47
C ARG A 13 -8.98 -13.62 -1.83
N LEU A 14 -9.17 -12.39 -2.28
CA LEU A 14 -10.50 -11.87 -2.61
C LEU A 14 -10.94 -12.31 -4.02
N GLN A 15 -9.98 -12.51 -4.94
CA GLN A 15 -10.25 -12.94 -6.32
C GLN A 15 -11.25 -12.05 -7.05
N ILE A 16 -11.18 -10.75 -6.80
CA ILE A 16 -12.01 -9.74 -7.47
C ILE A 16 -11.16 -8.93 -8.43
N ASP A 17 -11.74 -8.62 -9.59
CA ASP A 17 -11.09 -7.85 -10.64
C ASP A 17 -11.39 -6.37 -10.48
N GLU A 18 -10.68 -5.74 -9.55
CA GLU A 18 -10.88 -4.35 -9.18
C GLU A 18 -9.56 -3.58 -9.32
N PRO A 19 -9.54 -2.38 -9.95
CA PRO A 19 -8.31 -1.65 -10.25
C PRO A 19 -7.59 -1.14 -9.00
N TRP A 20 -8.26 -1.11 -7.86
CA TRP A 20 -7.68 -0.73 -6.57
C TRP A 20 -7.04 -1.91 -5.84
N LEU A 21 -7.22 -3.16 -6.31
CA LEU A 21 -6.70 -4.35 -5.66
C LEU A 21 -5.49 -4.91 -6.41
N ILE A 22 -4.43 -5.22 -5.67
CA ILE A 22 -3.27 -5.98 -6.15
C ILE A 22 -3.18 -7.23 -5.28
N GLU A 23 -3.35 -8.41 -5.87
CA GLU A 23 -3.13 -9.68 -5.16
C GLU A 23 -1.83 -10.33 -5.66
N THR A 24 -0.91 -10.62 -4.74
CA THR A 24 0.39 -11.19 -5.10
C THR A 24 0.88 -12.20 -4.06
N ASP A 25 1.84 -13.03 -4.44
CA ASP A 25 2.47 -13.98 -3.52
C ASP A 25 3.40 -13.22 -2.54
N PRO A 26 3.46 -13.58 -1.25
CA PRO A 26 4.34 -12.88 -0.29
C PRO A 26 5.82 -12.98 -0.65
N ASN A 27 6.21 -13.95 -1.48
CA ASN A 27 7.56 -14.18 -1.97
C ASN A 27 7.78 -13.69 -3.40
N ALA A 28 6.81 -12.99 -4.01
CA ALA A 28 6.95 -12.45 -5.35
C ALA A 28 8.12 -11.45 -5.42
N THR A 29 8.98 -11.58 -6.43
CA THR A 29 10.12 -10.67 -6.66
C THR A 29 9.68 -9.21 -6.84
N ALA A 30 8.47 -8.99 -7.33
CA ALA A 30 7.86 -7.65 -7.44
C ALA A 30 7.73 -6.94 -6.07
N LEU A 31 7.78 -7.67 -4.95
CA LEU A 31 7.75 -7.10 -3.59
C LEU A 31 9.13 -6.72 -3.05
N THR A 32 10.22 -7.03 -3.75
CA THR A 32 11.59 -6.68 -3.31
C THR A 32 11.75 -5.18 -2.98
N PRO A 33 11.22 -4.22 -3.77
CA PRO A 33 11.30 -2.81 -3.41
C PRO A 33 10.64 -2.46 -2.06
N PHE A 34 9.72 -3.29 -1.58
CA PHE A 34 8.96 -3.10 -0.35
C PHE A 34 9.51 -3.89 0.84
N ALA A 35 10.68 -4.53 0.72
CA ALA A 35 11.26 -5.35 1.80
C ALA A 35 11.43 -4.58 3.11
N ASP A 36 12.02 -3.38 3.08
CA ASP A 36 12.22 -2.56 4.27
C ASP A 36 10.89 -2.13 4.91
N LEU A 37 9.91 -1.75 4.09
CA LEU A 37 8.57 -1.37 4.55
C LEU A 37 7.91 -2.53 5.33
N ARG A 38 7.98 -3.74 4.76
CA ARG A 38 7.41 -4.96 5.35
C ARG A 38 8.15 -5.39 6.61
N ALA A 39 9.46 -5.19 6.67
CA ALA A 39 10.27 -5.54 7.83
C ALA A 39 10.10 -4.55 8.99
N GLN A 40 10.00 -3.26 8.70
CA GLN A 40 9.90 -2.21 9.71
C GLN A 40 8.46 -2.00 10.21
N GLY A 41 7.46 -2.26 9.36
CA GLY A 41 6.07 -2.01 9.70
C GLY A 41 5.71 -0.53 9.83
N GLU A 42 6.56 0.37 9.32
CA GLU A 42 6.38 1.82 9.44
C GLU A 42 5.94 2.45 8.12
N PRO A 43 5.07 3.47 8.15
CA PRO A 43 4.63 4.18 6.95
C PRO A 43 5.79 4.87 6.20
N VAL A 44 5.71 4.89 4.88
CA VAL A 44 6.61 5.70 4.04
C VAL A 44 5.79 6.78 3.35
N CYS A 45 6.19 8.05 3.53
CA CYS A 45 5.51 9.21 2.94
C CYS A 45 6.47 10.03 2.06
N GLY A 46 5.96 10.67 1.01
CA GLY A 46 6.73 11.55 0.13
C GLY A 46 6.86 11.02 -1.29
N ARG A 47 7.96 11.36 -1.95
CA ARG A 47 8.31 10.82 -3.27
C ARG A 47 8.81 9.39 -3.11
N LEU A 48 8.11 8.45 -3.75
CA LEU A 48 8.55 7.07 -3.84
C LEU A 48 9.55 6.88 -4.98
N ARG A 49 10.33 5.81 -4.90
CA ARG A 49 11.18 5.37 -6.02
C ARG A 49 10.31 4.84 -7.17
N ALA A 50 10.83 4.93 -8.39
CA ALA A 50 10.10 4.57 -9.60
C ALA A 50 9.55 3.14 -9.55
N GLU A 51 10.31 2.17 -9.04
CA GLU A 51 9.91 0.76 -8.99
C GLU A 51 8.70 0.54 -8.06
N LYS A 52 8.57 1.35 -7.01
CA LYS A 52 7.39 1.31 -6.11
C LYS A 52 6.17 1.95 -6.76
N LEU A 53 6.38 3.05 -7.48
CA LEU A 53 5.30 3.74 -8.20
C LEU A 53 4.74 2.88 -9.33
N GLU A 54 5.62 2.27 -10.11
CA GLU A 54 5.25 1.36 -11.19
C GLU A 54 4.49 0.13 -10.66
N PHE A 55 4.98 -0.49 -9.58
CA PHE A 55 4.27 -1.61 -8.95
C PHE A 55 2.86 -1.23 -8.46
N LEU A 56 2.70 -0.08 -7.82
CA LEU A 56 1.42 0.33 -7.25
C LEU A 56 0.46 0.86 -8.32
N PHE A 57 0.93 1.75 -9.19
CA PHE A 57 0.07 2.59 -10.02
C PHE A 57 0.17 2.26 -11.52
N GLY A 58 1.12 1.42 -11.94
CA GLY A 58 1.27 0.99 -13.33
C GLY A 58 1.38 2.19 -14.27
N GLU A 59 0.55 2.21 -15.31
CA GLU A 59 0.50 3.31 -16.30
C GLU A 59 0.24 4.69 -15.69
N LEU A 60 -0.32 4.77 -14.49
CA LEU A 60 -0.59 6.02 -13.78
C LEU A 60 0.59 6.48 -12.89
N SER A 61 1.73 5.78 -12.90
CA SER A 61 2.88 6.10 -12.04
C SER A 61 3.39 7.54 -12.23
N ASP A 62 3.36 8.03 -13.47
CA ASP A 62 3.86 9.35 -13.83
C ASP A 62 2.95 10.49 -13.35
N GLU A 63 1.70 10.18 -13.01
CA GLU A 63 0.75 11.12 -12.43
C GLU A 63 0.94 11.30 -10.91
N VAL A 64 1.76 10.46 -10.26
CA VAL A 64 1.93 10.45 -8.81
C VAL A 64 3.15 11.27 -8.40
N ALA A 65 2.92 12.49 -7.93
CA ALA A 65 3.96 13.40 -7.46
C ALA A 65 4.31 13.21 -5.97
N SER A 66 3.37 12.73 -5.16
CA SER A 66 3.60 12.31 -3.77
C SER A 66 2.74 11.09 -3.43
N ALA A 67 3.20 10.27 -2.49
CA ALA A 67 2.46 9.10 -2.06
C ALA A 67 2.71 8.74 -0.59
N VAL A 68 1.85 7.89 -0.06
CA VAL A 68 2.03 7.20 1.21
C VAL A 68 1.84 5.70 1.01
N VAL A 69 2.69 4.90 1.65
CA VAL A 69 2.57 3.43 1.70
C VAL A 69 2.54 2.98 3.16
N LEU A 70 1.49 2.26 3.53
CA LEU A 70 1.15 1.87 4.91
C LEU A 70 1.04 0.36 5.00
N PRO A 71 1.91 -0.34 5.74
CA PRO A 71 1.73 -1.75 6.01
C PRO A 71 0.53 -1.95 6.95
N PHE A 72 -0.25 -3.01 6.69
CA PHE A 72 -1.30 -3.50 7.59
C PHE A 72 -0.96 -4.92 8.06
N GLY A 73 0.24 -5.05 8.63
CA GLY A 73 0.79 -6.31 9.10
C GLY A 73 1.23 -7.26 7.99
N ALA A 74 1.08 -8.57 8.23
CA ALA A 74 1.51 -9.61 7.29
C ALA A 74 0.58 -9.77 6.07
N ALA A 75 -0.62 -9.21 6.14
CA ALA A 75 -1.63 -9.31 5.09
C ALA A 75 -1.28 -8.44 3.86
N GLY A 76 -0.50 -7.37 4.04
CA GLY A 76 -0.05 -6.53 2.94
C GLY A 76 0.11 -5.06 3.28
N PHE A 77 -0.15 -4.18 2.31
CA PHE A 77 0.00 -2.73 2.47
C PHE A 77 -0.93 -1.90 1.58
N LEU A 78 -1.26 -0.70 2.05
CA LEU A 78 -2.07 0.31 1.36
C LEU A 78 -1.14 1.35 0.72
N GLY A 79 -1.30 1.60 -0.58
CA GLY A 79 -0.66 2.69 -1.31
C GLY A 79 -1.66 3.78 -1.67
N ILE A 80 -1.35 5.04 -1.40
CA ILE A 80 -2.13 6.19 -1.83
C ILE A 80 -1.22 7.17 -2.56
N GLY A 81 -1.54 7.48 -3.81
CA GLY A 81 -0.79 8.41 -4.66
C GLY A 81 -1.60 9.66 -4.98
N SER A 82 -0.92 10.79 -5.14
CA SER A 82 -1.51 12.10 -5.46
C SER A 82 -0.64 12.84 -6.49
N ALA A 83 -1.30 13.55 -7.41
CA ALA A 83 -0.65 14.47 -8.33
C ALA A 83 -0.13 15.76 -7.67
N ASP A 84 -0.61 16.08 -6.47
CA ASP A 84 -0.07 17.16 -5.64
C ASP A 84 1.19 16.68 -4.90
N ALA A 85 2.33 17.28 -5.20
CA ALA A 85 3.63 16.97 -4.60
C ALA A 85 3.72 17.33 -3.09
N ASN A 86 2.87 18.23 -2.61
CA ASN A 86 2.89 18.71 -1.22
C ASN A 86 1.90 17.96 -0.33
N ARG A 87 1.07 17.09 -0.89
CA ARG A 87 0.00 16.41 -0.13
C ARG A 87 0.54 15.38 0.86
N PHE A 88 1.40 14.48 0.39
CA PHE A 88 2.03 13.47 1.24
C PHE A 88 3.50 13.83 1.42
N HIS A 89 3.88 14.30 2.61
CA HIS A 89 5.25 14.72 2.92
C HIS A 89 5.73 14.06 4.23
N PRO A 90 7.04 13.88 4.44
CA PRO A 90 7.57 13.17 5.62
C PRO A 90 7.16 13.76 6.97
N GLY A 91 6.84 15.05 7.02
CA GLY A 91 6.38 15.75 8.22
C GLY A 91 4.87 15.64 8.49
N MET A 92 4.11 14.95 7.64
CA MET A 92 2.67 14.80 7.85
C MET A 92 2.39 13.82 9.00
N GLY A 93 1.36 14.08 9.80
CA GLY A 93 0.90 13.12 10.81
C GLY A 93 0.32 11.86 10.14
N THR A 94 0.74 10.68 10.61
CA THR A 94 0.29 9.39 10.06
C THR A 94 -0.68 8.64 10.98
N VAL A 95 -1.06 9.22 12.13
CA VAL A 95 -1.91 8.55 13.14
C VAL A 95 -3.20 7.99 12.55
N PHE A 96 -3.95 8.81 11.83
CA PHE A 96 -5.21 8.38 11.20
C PHE A 96 -4.99 7.28 10.15
N LEU A 97 -3.91 7.38 9.38
CA LEU A 97 -3.56 6.40 8.36
C LEU A 97 -3.18 5.04 8.98
N ARG A 98 -2.50 5.06 10.12
CA ARG A 98 -2.20 3.83 10.89
C ARG A 98 -3.47 3.19 11.44
N GLN A 99 -4.42 3.97 11.94
CA GLN A 99 -5.71 3.45 12.40
C GLN A 99 -6.51 2.80 11.25
N ILE A 100 -6.46 3.36 10.04
CA ILE A 100 -7.05 2.73 8.85
C ILE A 100 -6.37 1.39 8.56
N ALA A 101 -5.04 1.34 8.59
CA ALA A 101 -4.29 0.12 8.34
C ALA A 101 -4.63 -0.98 9.37
N GLU A 102 -4.69 -0.64 10.65
CA GLU A 102 -5.11 -1.55 11.73
C GLU A 102 -6.54 -2.07 11.54
N LEU A 103 -7.48 -1.21 11.10
CA LEU A 103 -8.85 -1.60 10.81
C LEU A 103 -8.93 -2.58 9.64
N ILE A 104 -8.16 -2.33 8.56
CA ILE A 104 -8.07 -3.23 7.41
C ILE A 104 -7.52 -4.58 7.84
N GLU A 105 -6.40 -4.60 8.57
CA GLU A 105 -5.80 -5.84 9.07
C GLU A 105 -6.79 -6.64 9.92
N THR A 106 -7.45 -5.97 10.88
CA THR A 106 -8.44 -6.59 11.77
C THR A 106 -9.60 -7.20 10.97
N ALA A 107 -10.11 -6.46 9.97
CA ALA A 107 -11.19 -6.95 9.12
C ALA A 107 -10.78 -8.17 8.28
N LEU A 108 -9.57 -8.17 7.73
CA LEU A 108 -9.03 -9.29 6.94
C LEU A 108 -8.82 -10.54 7.81
N VAL A 109 -8.23 -10.38 9.00
CA VAL A 109 -8.06 -11.48 9.96
C VAL A 109 -9.42 -12.06 10.37
N ALA A 110 -10.40 -11.20 10.67
CA ALA A 110 -11.75 -11.61 11.05
C ALA A 110 -12.52 -12.27 9.89
N ALA A 111 -12.20 -11.95 8.64
CA ALA A 111 -12.77 -12.60 7.47
C ALA A 111 -12.14 -13.97 7.20
N ALA A 112 -10.82 -14.11 7.38
CA ALA A 112 -10.09 -15.37 7.19
C ALA A 112 -10.38 -16.42 8.28
N ALA A 113 -10.87 -16.01 9.45
CA ALA A 113 -11.26 -16.91 10.54
C ALA A 113 -12.65 -17.55 10.37
N ARG A 114 -13.37 -17.24 9.27
CA ARG A 114 -14.68 -17.80 8.93
C ARG A 114 -14.55 -18.81 7.80
#